data_AF-A0A1F8DXM6-F1
#
_entry.id   AF-A0A1F8DXM6-F1
#
_cell.length_a   1.000
_cell.length_b   1.000
_cell.length_c   1.000
_cell.angle_alpha   90.00
_cell.angle_beta   90.00
_cell.angle_gamma   90.00
#
_symmetry.space_group_name_H-M   'P 1'
#
loop_
_entity.id
_entity.type
_entity.pdbx_description
1 polymer ?
#
loop_
_entity_poly.entity_id
_entity_poly.type
_entity_poly.pdbx_seq_one_letter_code
_entity_poly.pdbx_strand_id
1 'polypeptide(L)'
;MNIFFYISIGIIVLCIVALLYGHYLFNAKNWNDSDTARIRIGSLTVQAEVAASAEKKNKGLSGRTELAEDVGMLFIFTKPYRYPFWMKGMLIPLDFIWINDGRVVDVHTNIPYPADGEFPTTIMPAEAVDMVLEVQAGIVERYGITTGDTVSIARNDN
;
A
#
# COMPACT_ATOMS: atom_id res chain seq x y z
N MET A 1 -45.44 -28.55 14.24
CA MET A 1 -44.05 -28.20 13.87
C MET A 1 -43.45 -27.44 15.05
N ASN A 2 -42.28 -27.86 15.55
CA ASN A 2 -41.82 -27.52 16.90
C ASN A 2 -41.10 -26.15 16.91
N ILE A 3 -41.45 -25.23 17.83
CA ILE A 3 -40.84 -23.89 17.93
C ILE A 3 -39.31 -23.95 18.07
N PHE A 4 -38.81 -25.00 18.75
CA PHE A 4 -37.39 -25.28 18.91
C PHE A 4 -36.66 -25.57 17.59
N PHE A 5 -37.36 -26.11 16.59
CA PHE A 5 -36.81 -26.39 15.26
C PHE A 5 -36.55 -25.09 14.47
N TYR A 6 -37.43 -24.10 14.58
CA TYR A 6 -37.22 -22.81 13.92
C TYR A 6 -36.13 -21.97 14.60
N ILE A 7 -36.04 -22.03 15.93
CA ILE A 7 -34.97 -21.38 16.70
C ILE A 7 -33.60 -21.98 16.34
N SER A 8 -33.48 -23.31 16.25
CA SER A 8 -32.21 -23.94 15.88
C SER A 8 -31.79 -23.59 14.45
N ILE A 9 -32.72 -23.56 13.49
CA ILE A 9 -32.44 -23.10 12.12
C ILE A 9 -31.98 -21.63 12.12
N GLY A 10 -32.65 -20.75 12.86
CA GLY A 10 -32.28 -19.33 12.94
C GLY A 10 -30.87 -19.12 13.48
N ILE A 11 -30.47 -19.86 14.51
CA ILE A 11 -29.12 -19.80 15.07
C ILE A 11 -28.09 -20.30 14.05
N ILE A 12 -28.35 -21.41 13.36
CA ILE A 12 -27.45 -21.96 12.34
C ILE A 12 -27.25 -20.95 11.20
N VAL A 13 -28.32 -20.34 10.70
CA VAL A 13 -28.25 -19.32 9.63
C VAL A 13 -27.44 -18.12 10.11
N LEU A 14 -27.67 -17.62 11.33
CA LEU A 14 -26.90 -16.50 11.89
C LEU A 14 -25.41 -16.83 12.01
N CYS A 15 -25.06 -18.04 12.48
CA CYS A 15 -23.68 -18.51 12.55
C CYS A 15 -23.03 -18.58 11.17
N ILE A 16 -23.73 -19.10 10.16
CA ILE A 16 -23.22 -19.16 8.79
C ILE A 16 -22.98 -17.75 8.25
N VAL A 17 -23.92 -16.82 8.42
CA VAL A 17 -23.74 -15.43 7.99
C VAL A 17 -22.56 -14.79 8.69
N ALA A 18 -22.38 -15.00 9.99
CA ALA A 18 -21.25 -14.49 10.74
C ALA A 18 -19.91 -15.08 10.26
N LEU A 19 -19.86 -16.38 9.94
CA LEU A 19 -18.67 -17.04 9.41
C LEU A 19 -18.32 -16.56 7.99
N LEU A 20 -19.33 -16.42 7.12
CA LEU A 20 -19.15 -15.89 5.76
C LEU A 20 -18.68 -14.43 5.81
N TYR A 21 -19.26 -13.62 6.70
CA TYR A 21 -18.84 -12.24 6.90
C TYR A 21 -17.42 -12.16 7.48
N GLY A 22 -17.08 -12.99 8.45
CA GLY A 22 -15.72 -13.08 9.00
C GLY A 22 -14.70 -13.50 7.95
N HIS A 23 -15.03 -14.48 7.11
CA HIS A 23 -14.18 -14.92 6.01
C HIS A 23 -13.99 -13.81 4.95
N TYR A 24 -15.07 -13.10 4.61
CA TYR A 24 -15.03 -11.94 3.72
C TYR A 24 -14.09 -10.85 4.25
N LEU A 25 -14.24 -10.48 5.53
CA LEU A 25 -13.39 -9.48 6.17
C LEU A 25 -11.91 -9.92 6.25
N PHE A 26 -11.67 -11.21 6.50
CA PHE A 26 -10.32 -11.75 6.55
C PHE A 26 -9.62 -11.67 5.19
N ASN A 27 -10.29 -12.10 4.12
CA ASN A 27 -9.72 -12.05 2.77
C ASN A 27 -9.53 -10.61 2.26
N ALA A 28 -10.45 -9.70 2.59
CA ALA A 28 -10.35 -8.29 2.21
C ALA A 28 -9.09 -7.60 2.80
N LYS A 29 -8.54 -8.13 3.90
CA LYS A 29 -7.35 -7.56 4.56
C LYS A 29 -6.04 -8.27 4.16
N ASN A 30 -6.12 -9.44 3.54
CA ASN A 30 -4.94 -10.26 3.21
C ASN A 30 -4.42 -9.95 1.81
N TRP A 31 -3.51 -8.99 1.76
CA TRP A 31 -2.69 -8.67 0.61
C TRP A 31 -1.48 -9.60 0.52
N ASN A 32 -1.15 -10.01 -0.70
CA ASN A 32 -0.05 -10.90 -1.03
C ASN A 32 0.89 -10.24 -2.06
N ASP A 33 2.11 -10.76 -2.16
CA ASP A 33 3.12 -10.23 -3.08
C ASP A 33 2.80 -10.43 -4.57
N SER A 34 1.85 -11.29 -4.90
CA SER A 34 1.36 -11.47 -6.27
C SER A 34 0.29 -10.45 -6.67
N ASP A 35 -0.23 -9.69 -5.70
CA ASP A 35 -1.31 -8.74 -5.96
C ASP A 35 -0.80 -7.48 -6.66
N THR A 36 -1.71 -6.84 -7.38
CA THR A 36 -1.56 -5.46 -7.82
C THR A 36 -2.73 -4.63 -7.32
N ALA A 37 -2.50 -3.34 -7.17
CA ALA A 37 -3.48 -2.39 -6.69
C ALA A 37 -3.58 -1.21 -7.65
N ARG A 38 -4.81 -0.80 -7.98
CA ARG A 38 -5.07 0.49 -8.60
C ARG A 38 -5.26 1.54 -7.52
N ILE A 39 -4.36 2.50 -7.46
CA ILE A 39 -4.38 3.60 -6.51
C ILE A 39 -4.81 4.88 -7.21
N ARG A 40 -5.64 5.68 -6.55
CA ARG A 40 -6.05 7.00 -7.03
C ARG A 40 -5.87 8.06 -5.97
N ILE A 41 -5.23 9.17 -6.35
CA ILE A 41 -4.99 10.35 -5.52
C ILE A 41 -5.22 11.57 -6.42
N GLY A 42 -6.31 12.32 -6.19
CA GLY A 42 -6.71 13.38 -7.12
C GLY A 42 -6.90 12.84 -8.55
N SER A 43 -6.17 13.40 -9.51
CA SER A 43 -6.16 12.97 -10.92
C SER A 43 -5.12 11.87 -11.23
N LEU A 44 -4.21 11.58 -10.31
CA LEU A 44 -3.23 10.51 -10.48
C LEU A 44 -3.92 9.15 -10.35
N THR A 45 -3.62 8.24 -11.29
CA THR A 45 -3.93 6.81 -11.19
C THR A 45 -2.65 6.01 -11.34
N VAL A 46 -2.36 5.15 -10.37
CA VAL A 46 -1.16 4.30 -10.36
C VAL A 46 -1.58 2.83 -10.33
N GLN A 47 -0.97 2.02 -11.19
CA GLN A 47 -0.98 0.57 -11.11
C GLN A 47 0.22 0.13 -10.28
N ALA A 48 -0.01 -0.23 -9.02
CA ALA A 48 1.03 -0.56 -8.08
C ALA A 48 1.19 -2.07 -7.89
N GLU A 49 2.43 -2.55 -7.95
CA GLU A 49 2.76 -3.87 -7.39
C GLU A 49 2.66 -3.83 -5.87
N VAL A 50 2.15 -4.88 -5.24
CA VAL A 50 2.01 -4.93 -3.78
C VAL A 50 3.23 -5.58 -3.15
N ALA A 51 3.80 -4.93 -2.13
CA ALA A 51 4.83 -5.47 -1.26
C ALA A 51 4.24 -5.73 0.14
N ALA A 52 3.81 -6.98 0.38
CA ALA A 52 3.17 -7.40 1.63
C ALA A 52 4.14 -8.17 2.54
N SER A 53 5.03 -8.99 1.97
CA SER A 53 6.03 -9.75 2.74
C SER A 53 7.23 -8.89 3.14
N ALA A 54 7.94 -9.31 4.18
CA ALA A 54 9.20 -8.67 4.58
C ALA A 54 10.25 -8.73 3.47
N GLU A 55 10.30 -9.83 2.71
CA GLU A 55 11.23 -10.00 1.59
C GLU A 55 10.96 -8.98 0.49
N LYS A 56 9.71 -8.88 0.02
CA LYS A 56 9.36 -7.95 -1.05
C LYS A 56 9.48 -6.49 -0.62
N LYS A 57 9.16 -6.16 0.64
CA LYS A 57 9.41 -4.84 1.23
C LYS A 57 10.90 -4.48 1.27
N ASN A 58 11.76 -5.42 1.67
CA ASN A 58 13.21 -5.18 1.71
C ASN A 58 13.81 -5.01 0.31
N LYS A 59 13.27 -5.71 -0.69
CA LYS A 59 13.70 -5.59 -2.09
C LYS A 59 13.23 -4.27 -2.70
N GLY A 60 11.96 -3.92 -2.52
CA GLY A 60 11.33 -2.75 -3.13
C GLY A 60 11.55 -2.70 -4.65
N LEU A 61 11.87 -1.52 -5.15
CA LEU A 61 12.20 -1.25 -6.56
C LEU A 61 13.70 -1.42 -6.90
N SER A 62 14.51 -2.01 -6.00
CA SER A 62 15.97 -2.13 -6.19
C SER A 62 16.33 -2.81 -7.52
N GLY A 63 17.34 -2.28 -8.20
CA GLY A 63 17.83 -2.79 -9.48
C GLY A 63 16.98 -2.46 -10.70
N ARG A 64 15.85 -1.75 -10.55
CA ARG A 64 15.09 -1.24 -11.68
C ARG A 64 15.75 0.01 -12.26
N THR A 65 15.91 0.04 -13.57
CA THR A 65 16.48 1.17 -14.32
C THR A 65 15.44 2.18 -14.79
N GLU A 66 14.16 1.80 -14.74
CA GLU A 66 13.04 2.64 -15.14
C GLU A 66 11.78 2.29 -14.33
N LEU A 67 10.87 3.25 -14.25
CA LEU A 67 9.53 3.11 -13.70
C LEU A 67 8.61 4.04 -14.48
N ALA A 68 7.54 3.50 -15.06
CA ALA A 68 6.58 4.30 -15.83
C ALA A 68 5.78 5.25 -14.90
N GLU A 69 5.31 6.38 -15.44
CA GLU A 69 4.62 7.42 -14.66
C GLU A 69 3.34 6.92 -13.97
N ASP A 70 2.67 5.91 -14.55
CA ASP A 70 1.43 5.31 -14.03
C ASP A 70 1.68 3.99 -13.28
N VAL A 71 2.92 3.67 -12.94
CA VAL A 71 3.31 2.45 -12.21
C VAL A 71 4.01 2.80 -10.90
N GLY A 72 3.81 1.98 -9.89
CA GLY A 72 4.47 2.17 -8.59
C GLY A 72 4.56 0.88 -7.79
N MET A 73 4.95 1.03 -6.52
CA MET A 73 4.92 -0.07 -5.56
C MET A 73 4.21 0.37 -4.28
N LEU A 74 3.25 -0.43 -3.83
CA LEU A 74 2.48 -0.22 -2.61
C LEU A 74 2.97 -1.15 -1.51
N PHE A 75 3.56 -0.57 -0.48
CA PHE A 75 3.99 -1.27 0.72
C PHE A 75 2.84 -1.24 1.73
N ILE A 76 2.44 -2.40 2.24
CA ILE A 76 1.30 -2.51 3.16
C ILE A 76 1.75 -3.05 4.51
N PHE A 77 1.39 -2.37 5.59
CA PHE A 77 1.79 -2.72 6.95
C PHE A 77 0.57 -3.11 7.80
N THR A 78 0.73 -4.15 8.62
CA THR A 78 -0.37 -4.66 9.47
C THR A 78 -0.61 -3.79 10.70
N LYS A 79 0.35 -2.94 11.06
CA LYS A 79 0.29 -2.01 12.19
C LYS A 79 0.81 -0.66 11.73
N PRO A 80 0.09 0.44 11.98
CA PRO A 80 0.62 1.77 11.70
C PRO A 80 1.89 2.03 12.52
N TYR A 81 2.96 2.48 11.85
CA TYR A 81 4.21 2.87 12.51
C TYR A 81 5.01 3.85 11.64
N ARG A 82 6.08 4.42 12.20
CA ARG A 82 7.04 5.24 11.44
C ARG A 82 8.10 4.32 10.84
N TYR A 83 7.86 3.87 9.61
CA TYR A 83 8.75 2.95 8.91
C TYR A 83 9.87 3.70 8.19
N PRO A 84 11.15 3.43 8.48
CA PRO A 84 12.24 3.98 7.71
C PRO A 84 12.31 3.27 6.34
N PHE A 85 12.47 4.06 5.29
CA PHE A 85 12.78 3.59 3.94
C PHE A 85 14.16 4.09 3.53
N TRP A 86 14.83 3.31 2.70
CA TRP A 86 16.16 3.62 2.20
C TRP A 86 16.25 3.48 0.69
N MET A 87 17.24 4.11 0.09
CA MET A 87 17.48 4.05 -1.36
C MET A 87 18.51 2.99 -1.75
N LYS A 88 18.76 1.99 -0.89
CA LYS A 88 19.81 1.00 -1.12
C LYS A 88 19.52 0.18 -2.37
N GLY A 89 20.42 0.22 -3.35
CA GLY A 89 20.28 -0.54 -4.60
C GLY A 89 19.30 0.06 -5.61
N MET A 90 18.82 1.29 -5.37
CA MET A 90 18.04 2.04 -6.36
C MET A 90 18.93 2.55 -7.47
N LEU A 91 18.39 2.60 -8.69
CA LEU A 91 19.05 3.16 -9.87
C LEU A 91 18.27 4.34 -10.49
N ILE A 92 17.14 4.69 -9.87
CA ILE A 92 16.26 5.79 -10.26
C ILE A 92 15.84 6.57 -9.01
N PRO A 93 15.63 7.88 -9.11
CA PRO A 93 15.08 8.67 -8.02
C PRO A 93 13.58 8.38 -7.85
N LEU A 94 13.08 8.51 -6.63
CA LEU A 94 11.68 8.18 -6.27
C LEU A 94 11.01 9.31 -5.49
N ASP A 95 9.69 9.38 -5.63
CA ASP A 95 8.83 10.05 -4.66
C ASP A 95 8.18 9.00 -3.75
N PHE A 96 8.00 9.36 -2.48
CA PHE A 96 7.34 8.56 -1.46
C PHE A 96 6.09 9.28 -0.98
N ILE A 97 4.96 8.60 -1.10
CA ILE A 97 3.67 9.08 -0.62
C ILE A 97 3.31 8.22 0.59
N TRP A 98 3.32 8.85 1.76
CA TRP A 98 3.09 8.20 3.05
C TRP A 98 1.60 8.24 3.37
N ILE A 99 1.01 7.07 3.63
CA ILE A 99 -0.44 6.89 3.69
C ILE A 99 -0.83 6.31 5.06
N ASN A 100 -1.87 6.88 5.65
CA ASN A 100 -2.49 6.34 6.85
C ASN A 100 -4.01 6.41 6.71
N ASP A 101 -4.71 5.29 6.89
CA ASP A 101 -6.18 5.21 6.83
C ASP A 101 -6.77 5.86 5.56
N GLY A 102 -6.15 5.56 4.41
CA GLY A 102 -6.59 6.07 3.11
C GLY A 102 -6.38 7.58 2.90
N ARG A 103 -5.46 8.21 3.64
CA ARG A 103 -5.07 9.60 3.43
C ARG A 103 -3.57 9.77 3.30
N VAL A 104 -3.14 10.69 2.44
CA VAL A 104 -1.75 11.14 2.40
C VAL A 104 -1.47 11.92 3.69
N VAL A 105 -0.49 11.48 4.47
CA VAL A 105 -0.08 12.14 5.71
C VAL A 105 1.27 12.83 5.61
N ASP A 106 2.09 12.43 4.64
CA ASP A 106 3.40 13.03 4.38
C ASP A 106 3.81 12.72 2.93
N VAL A 107 4.75 13.49 2.36
CA VAL A 107 5.37 13.23 1.07
C VAL A 107 6.87 13.52 1.14
N HIS A 108 7.67 12.70 0.47
CA HIS A 108 9.10 12.95 0.29
C HIS A 108 9.41 12.82 -1.20
N THR A 109 9.86 13.91 -1.82
CA THR A 109 9.98 14.00 -3.28
C THR A 109 11.41 14.03 -3.75
N ASN A 110 11.67 13.56 -4.98
CA ASN A 110 12.95 13.60 -5.66
C ASN A 110 14.09 13.01 -4.81
N ILE A 111 13.81 11.91 -4.12
CA ILE A 111 14.81 11.25 -3.29
C ILE A 111 15.83 10.60 -4.21
N PRO A 112 17.12 10.98 -4.13
CA PRO A 112 18.13 10.51 -5.06
C PRO A 112 18.49 9.06 -4.76
N TYR A 113 18.82 8.30 -5.80
CA TYR A 113 19.53 7.04 -5.64
C TYR A 113 21.00 7.34 -5.25
N PRO A 114 21.65 6.46 -4.46
CA PRO A 114 23.02 6.69 -4.02
C PRO A 114 24.00 6.63 -5.20
N ALA A 115 24.93 7.59 -5.27
CA ALA A 115 26.05 7.51 -6.20
C ALA A 115 27.05 6.43 -5.77
N ASP A 116 27.99 6.08 -6.65
CA ASP A 116 29.02 5.07 -6.36
C ASP A 116 29.84 5.45 -5.12
N GLY A 117 29.79 4.60 -4.09
CA GLY A 117 30.50 4.80 -2.83
C GLY A 117 29.77 5.67 -1.80
N GLU A 118 28.57 6.18 -2.10
CA GLU A 118 27.75 6.92 -1.14
C GLU A 118 26.88 6.01 -0.28
N PHE A 119 26.59 6.46 0.95
CA PHE A 119 25.63 5.79 1.80
C PHE A 119 24.20 6.06 1.29
N PRO A 120 23.33 5.04 1.25
CA PRO A 120 21.96 5.23 0.84
C PRO A 120 21.20 6.22 1.73
N THR A 121 20.53 7.18 1.11
CA THR A 121 19.58 8.07 1.78
C THR A 121 18.53 7.25 2.52
N THR A 122 18.23 7.62 3.76
CA THR A 122 17.15 7.04 4.56
C THR A 122 16.15 8.15 4.92
N ILE A 123 14.87 7.86 4.74
CA ILE A 123 13.75 8.76 5.01
C ILE A 123 12.75 8.05 5.91
N MET A 124 11.95 8.81 6.64
CA MET A 124 10.95 8.29 7.55
C MET A 124 9.82 9.31 7.65
N PRO A 125 8.55 8.88 7.69
CA PRO A 125 7.43 9.81 7.77
C PRO A 125 7.44 10.55 9.11
N ALA A 126 6.83 11.74 9.11
CA ALA A 126 6.57 12.51 10.33
C ALA A 126 5.67 11.73 11.31
N GLU A 127 4.68 11.00 10.79
CA GLU A 127 3.63 10.30 11.55
C GLU A 127 3.58 8.81 11.23
N ALA A 128 2.77 8.05 11.98
CA ALA A 128 2.59 6.63 11.74
C ALA A 128 1.79 6.38 10.44
N VAL A 129 2.21 5.39 9.66
CA VAL A 129 1.63 5.04 8.36
C VAL A 129 1.28 3.55 8.33
N ASP A 130 0.19 3.21 7.64
CA ASP A 130 -0.18 1.83 7.34
C ASP A 130 0.19 1.41 5.91
N MET A 131 0.46 2.39 5.03
CA MET A 131 0.88 2.14 3.65
C MET A 131 1.89 3.19 3.16
N VAL A 132 2.70 2.80 2.18
CA VAL A 132 3.61 3.69 1.47
C VAL A 132 3.51 3.41 -0.01
N LEU A 133 3.34 4.44 -0.82
CA LEU A 133 3.37 4.34 -2.27
C LEU A 133 4.67 4.97 -2.78
N GLU A 134 5.52 4.15 -3.39
CA GLU A 134 6.68 4.61 -4.17
C GLU A 134 6.27 4.80 -5.63
N VAL A 135 6.61 5.96 -6.20
CA VAL A 135 6.43 6.30 -7.62
C VAL A 135 7.68 6.98 -8.16
N GLN A 136 7.75 7.15 -9.47
CA GLN A 136 8.85 7.89 -10.11
C GLN A 136 8.97 9.30 -9.53
N ALA A 137 10.21 9.78 -9.36
CA ALA A 137 10.43 11.14 -8.89
C ALA A 137 9.73 12.21 -9.75
N GLY A 138 9.17 13.22 -9.08
CA GLY A 138 8.47 14.34 -9.71
C GLY A 138 6.99 14.11 -9.97
N ILE A 139 6.46 12.91 -9.70
CA ILE A 139 5.02 12.62 -9.81
C ILE A 139 4.21 13.41 -8.77
N VAL A 140 4.71 13.54 -7.54
CA VAL A 140 4.03 14.29 -6.49
C VAL A 140 3.84 15.75 -6.91
N GLU A 141 4.89 16.39 -7.41
CA GLU A 141 4.83 17.78 -7.87
C GLU A 141 3.93 17.92 -9.10
N ARG A 142 4.08 17.03 -10.09
CA ARG A 142 3.32 17.08 -11.35
C ARG A 142 1.81 16.99 -11.14
N TYR A 143 1.37 16.13 -10.20
CA TYR A 143 -0.04 15.91 -9.91
C TYR A 143 -0.55 16.75 -8.73
N GLY A 144 0.32 17.57 -8.11
CA GLY A 144 -0.03 18.45 -7.01
C GLY A 144 -0.50 17.70 -5.76
N ILE A 145 0.12 16.56 -5.46
CA ILE A 145 -0.25 15.73 -4.32
C ILE A 145 0.20 16.39 -3.02
N THR A 146 -0.72 16.49 -2.06
CA THR A 146 -0.47 17.13 -0.76
C THR A 146 -1.03 16.32 0.40
N THR A 147 -0.55 16.63 1.61
CA THR A 147 -1.09 16.04 2.84
C THR A 147 -2.59 16.34 2.98
N GLY A 148 -3.37 15.33 3.35
CA GLY A 148 -4.83 15.39 3.46
C GLY A 148 -5.56 14.80 2.26
N ASP A 149 -4.88 14.63 1.12
CA ASP A 149 -5.46 14.02 -0.08
C ASP A 149 -5.99 12.61 0.23
N THR A 150 -7.16 12.31 -0.34
CA THR A 150 -7.78 11.01 -0.17
C THR A 150 -7.17 10.01 -1.15
N VAL A 151 -6.88 8.82 -0.65
CA VAL A 151 -6.29 7.71 -1.38
C VAL A 151 -7.34 6.62 -1.52
N SER A 152 -7.74 6.33 -2.75
CA SER A 152 -8.58 5.16 -3.05
C SER A 152 -7.70 4.03 -3.53
N ILE A 153 -7.89 2.83 -2.96
CA ILE A 153 -7.12 1.64 -3.31
C ILE A 153 -8.09 0.53 -3.69
N ALA A 154 -7.94 -0.01 -4.89
CA ALA A 154 -8.69 -1.16 -5.36
C ALA A 154 -7.70 -2.29 -5.69
N ARG A 155 -7.89 -3.47 -5.11
CA ARG A 155 -7.18 -4.68 -5.57
C ARG A 155 -7.60 -4.94 -7.01
N ASN A 156 -6.64 -5.14 -7.90
CA ASN A 156 -6.94 -5.62 -9.23
C ASN A 156 -7.08 -7.13 -9.15
N ASP A 157 -8.28 -7.63 -9.43
CA ASP A 157 -8.50 -9.05 -9.64
C ASP A 157 -7.98 -9.38 -11.05
N ASN A 158 -6.94 -10.21 -11.12
CA ASN A 158 -6.47 -10.78 -12.39
C ASN A 158 -7.43 -11.87 -12.87
#